data_AF-A0ABD3GYY4-F1
#
_entry.id   AF-A0ABD3GYY4-F1
#
_cell.length_a   1.000
_cell.length_b   1.000
_cell.length_c   1.000
_cell.angle_alpha   90.00
_cell.angle_beta   90.00
_cell.angle_gamma   90.00
#
_symmetry.space_group_name_H-M   'P 1'
#
loop_
_entity.id
_entity.type
_entity.pdbx_description
1 polymer ?
#
loop_
_entity_poly.entity_id
_entity_poly.type
_entity_poly.pdbx_seq_one_letter_code
_entity_poly.pdbx_strand_id
1 'polypeptide(L)'
;MSGAGKNVVQRVAKGIDWEYLAKVVVSDEGRRELGVLRRSFDDASNTLETKFSAKEVNIDWSFYKAKLGPKIVDTFKSSFDALEVPDYEDKYTPEFKTKYEAMLEKATQLEEESKREIARLDKELEKIRKDKESLKTRTVDDYFRENPKLKEEIDNEIRAQKWD
;
A
#
# COMPACT_ATOMS: atom_id res chain seq x y z
N MET A 1 -27.85 13.93 18.39
CA MET A 1 -27.22 14.05 17.05
C MET A 1 -26.74 12.67 16.60
N SER A 2 -27.55 11.90 15.85
CA SER A 2 -27.31 10.46 15.58
C SER A 2 -27.13 10.17 14.07
N GLY A 3 -26.21 10.90 13.43
CA GLY A 3 -26.00 10.83 11.97
C GLY A 3 -24.55 10.75 11.52
N ALA A 4 -23.57 10.99 12.40
CA ALA A 4 -22.17 11.05 12.00
C ALA A 4 -21.53 9.66 11.80
N GLY A 5 -21.74 8.73 12.74
CA GLY A 5 -21.08 7.41 12.72
C GLY A 5 -21.47 6.53 11.52
N LYS A 6 -22.73 6.53 11.10
CA LYS A 6 -23.23 5.71 9.97
C LYS A 6 -22.62 6.13 8.62
N ASN A 7 -22.39 7.43 8.43
CA ASN A 7 -21.84 7.97 7.20
C ASN A 7 -20.32 7.77 7.06
N VAL A 8 -19.61 7.58 8.18
CA VAL A 8 -18.16 7.31 8.18
C VAL A 8 -17.89 5.84 7.83
N VAL A 9 -18.64 4.90 8.42
CA VAL A 9 -18.46 3.45 8.17
C VAL A 9 -18.77 3.09 6.71
N GLN A 10 -19.80 3.69 6.11
CA GLN A 10 -20.26 3.33 4.77
C GLN A 10 -19.34 3.84 3.63
N ARG A 11 -18.40 4.76 3.90
CA ARG A 11 -17.45 5.28 2.90
C ARG A 11 -16.14 4.51 2.81
N VAL A 12 -15.76 3.73 3.82
CA VAL A 12 -14.43 3.10 3.88
C VAL A 12 -14.34 1.82 3.04
N ALA A 13 -15.43 1.04 2.92
CA ALA A 13 -15.41 -0.28 2.28
C ALA A 13 -15.50 -0.29 0.74
N LYS A 14 -15.81 0.83 0.07
CA LYS A 14 -16.14 0.86 -1.37
C LYS A 14 -15.01 1.23 -2.34
N GLY A 15 -13.74 1.30 -1.92
CA GLY A 15 -12.71 2.00 -2.71
C GLY A 15 -11.46 1.24 -3.15
N ILE A 16 -11.21 0.00 -2.70
CA ILE A 16 -9.91 -0.66 -2.94
C ILE A 16 -10.05 -1.76 -4.01
N ASP A 17 -9.42 -1.54 -5.16
CA ASP A 17 -9.25 -2.57 -6.19
C ASP A 17 -8.08 -3.49 -5.83
N TRP A 18 -8.40 -4.54 -5.06
CA TRP A 18 -7.42 -5.55 -4.64
C TRP A 18 -6.86 -6.37 -5.81
N GLU A 19 -7.60 -6.51 -6.91
CA GLU A 19 -7.12 -7.26 -8.08
C GLU A 19 -6.05 -6.46 -8.83
N TYR A 20 -6.24 -5.15 -8.96
CA TYR A 20 -5.23 -4.27 -9.53
C TYR A 20 -3.95 -4.27 -8.69
N LEU A 21 -4.06 -4.12 -7.36
CA LEU A 21 -2.90 -4.16 -6.47
C LEU A 21 -2.14 -5.50 -6.56
N ALA A 22 -2.85 -6.61 -6.68
CA ALA A 22 -2.22 -7.93 -6.84
C ALA A 22 -1.43 -8.07 -8.16
N LYS A 23 -1.81 -7.32 -9.21
CA LYS A 23 -1.11 -7.31 -10.51
C LYS A 23 0.16 -6.44 -10.48
N VAL A 24 0.10 -5.30 -9.79
CA VAL A 24 1.23 -4.34 -9.73
C VAL A 24 2.29 -4.77 -8.73
N VAL A 25 1.91 -5.43 -7.63
CA VAL A 25 2.85 -5.93 -6.63
C VAL A 25 3.45 -7.26 -7.09
N VAL A 26 4.67 -7.19 -7.62
CA VAL A 26 5.36 -8.34 -8.22
C VAL A 26 6.34 -9.06 -7.28
N SER A 27 6.75 -8.44 -6.17
CA SER A 27 7.63 -9.07 -5.20
C SER A 27 6.89 -10.10 -4.34
N ASP A 28 7.55 -11.21 -4.02
CA ASP A 28 6.95 -12.28 -3.20
C ASP A 28 6.61 -11.79 -1.78
N GLU A 29 7.46 -10.93 -1.21
CA GLU A 29 7.20 -10.27 0.06
C GLU A 29 6.02 -9.31 -0.02
N GLY A 30 5.97 -8.47 -1.07
CA GLY A 30 4.85 -7.54 -1.28
C GLY A 30 3.51 -8.25 -1.46
N ARG A 31 3.49 -9.40 -2.15
CA ARG A 31 2.27 -10.22 -2.30
C ARG A 31 1.80 -10.80 -0.97
N ARG A 32 2.72 -11.24 -0.11
CA ARG A 32 2.40 -11.73 1.24
C ARG A 32 1.80 -10.62 2.09
N GLU A 33 2.45 -9.46 2.12
CA GLU A 33 1.98 -8.29 2.87
C GLU A 33 0.61 -7.79 2.36
N LEU A 34 0.40 -7.78 1.05
CA LEU A 34 -0.91 -7.43 0.46
C LEU A 34 -2.02 -8.39 0.91
N GLY A 35 -1.72 -9.69 0.98
CA GLY A 35 -2.66 -10.69 1.48
C GLY A 35 -2.95 -10.56 2.98
N VAL A 36 -1.99 -10.13 3.78
CA VAL A 36 -2.21 -9.79 5.20
C VAL A 36 -3.06 -8.53 5.31
N LEU A 37 -2.75 -7.48 4.55
CA LEU A 37 -3.47 -6.22 4.56
C LEU A 37 -4.94 -6.39 4.17
N ARG A 38 -5.22 -7.15 3.10
CA ARG A 38 -6.59 -7.44 2.66
C ARG A 38 -7.41 -8.14 3.75
N ARG A 39 -6.84 -9.17 4.38
CA ARG A 39 -7.51 -9.89 5.48
C ARG A 39 -7.81 -8.97 6.66
N SER A 40 -6.83 -8.20 7.11
CA SER A 40 -7.01 -7.25 8.21
C SER A 40 -8.08 -6.19 7.89
N PHE A 41 -8.14 -5.74 6.64
CA PHE A 41 -9.17 -4.80 6.18
C PHE A 41 -10.57 -5.43 6.18
N ASP A 42 -10.70 -6.63 5.60
CA ASP A 42 -11.96 -7.37 5.56
C ASP A 42 -12.46 -7.68 6.98
N ASP A 43 -11.58 -8.09 7.89
CA ASP A 43 -11.91 -8.36 9.30
C ASP A 43 -12.37 -7.10 10.04
N ALA A 44 -11.70 -5.97 9.83
CA ALA A 44 -12.09 -4.68 10.42
C ALA A 44 -13.46 -4.22 9.87
N SER A 45 -13.65 -4.31 8.55
CA SER A 45 -14.91 -3.95 7.89
C SER A 45 -16.07 -4.83 8.38
N ASN A 46 -15.87 -6.15 8.42
CA ASN A 46 -16.86 -7.11 8.93
C ASN A 46 -17.20 -6.82 10.39
N THR A 47 -16.21 -6.48 11.22
CA THR A 47 -16.43 -6.14 12.63
C THR A 47 -17.26 -4.87 12.78
N LEU A 48 -16.97 -3.82 11.99
CA LEU A 48 -17.73 -2.57 11.97
C LEU A 48 -19.18 -2.79 11.53
N GLU A 49 -19.39 -3.57 10.47
CA GLU A 49 -20.72 -3.86 9.96
C GLU A 49 -21.52 -4.75 10.90
N THR A 50 -20.93 -5.79 11.48
CA THR A 50 -21.71 -6.75 12.28
C THR A 50 -21.92 -6.32 13.73
N LYS A 51 -20.89 -5.76 14.39
CA LYS A 51 -20.94 -5.45 15.83
C LYS A 51 -21.38 -4.02 16.13
N PHE A 52 -21.03 -3.07 15.27
CA PHE A 52 -21.24 -1.65 15.53
C PHE A 52 -22.37 -1.03 14.69
N SER A 53 -22.87 -1.73 13.66
CA SER A 53 -24.05 -1.29 12.89
C SER A 53 -25.38 -1.84 13.43
N ALA A 54 -25.34 -2.68 14.47
CA ALA A 54 -26.53 -3.15 15.17
C ALA A 54 -27.38 -1.93 15.58
N LYS A 55 -28.56 -1.78 14.97
CA LYS A 55 -29.53 -0.76 15.37
C LYS A 55 -29.72 -0.85 16.89
N GLU A 56 -29.62 0.28 17.58
CA GLU A 56 -29.92 0.37 19.01
C GLU A 56 -31.16 -0.46 19.32
N VAL A 57 -31.00 -1.47 20.18
CA VAL A 57 -32.10 -2.34 20.56
C VAL A 57 -33.12 -1.47 21.27
N ASN A 58 -34.27 -1.23 20.63
CA ASN A 58 -35.35 -0.47 21.24
C ASN A 58 -35.95 -1.32 22.35
N ILE A 59 -35.55 -1.06 23.60
CA ILE A 59 -36.04 -1.78 24.76
C ILE A 59 -37.52 -1.41 24.97
N ASP A 60 -38.43 -2.38 24.87
CA ASP A 60 -39.84 -2.18 25.19
C ASP A 60 -40.05 -2.18 26.72
N TRP A 61 -39.86 -1.00 27.31
CA TRP A 61 -40.02 -0.77 28.74
C TRP A 61 -41.44 -1.08 29.25
N SER A 62 -42.48 -1.01 28.41
CA SER A 62 -43.86 -1.24 28.81
C SER A 62 -44.12 -2.74 29.05
N PHE A 63 -43.63 -3.59 28.15
CA PHE A 63 -43.72 -5.04 28.28
C PHE A 63 -43.04 -5.56 29.56
N TYR A 64 -41.84 -5.06 29.88
CA TYR A 64 -41.11 -5.48 31.08
C TYR A 64 -41.76 -4.97 32.36
N LYS A 65 -42.32 -3.76 32.37
CA LYS A 65 -43.07 -3.24 33.53
C LYS A 65 -44.26 -4.12 33.89
N ALA A 66 -44.96 -4.65 32.87
CA ALA A 66 -46.11 -5.53 33.06
C ALA A 66 -45.74 -6.91 33.65
N LYS A 67 -44.56 -7.46 33.33
CA LYS A 67 -44.14 -8.80 33.80
C LYS A 67 -43.34 -8.82 35.09
N LEU A 68 -42.44 -7.85 35.30
CA LEU A 68 -41.49 -7.82 36.42
C LEU A 68 -41.89 -6.83 37.52
N GLY A 69 -42.89 -5.99 37.25
CA GLY A 69 -43.33 -4.92 38.14
C GLY A 69 -42.54 -3.61 37.91
N PRO A 70 -43.18 -2.45 38.11
CA PRO A 70 -42.64 -1.15 37.72
C PRO A 70 -41.34 -0.78 38.48
N LYS A 71 -41.22 -1.17 39.75
CA LYS A 71 -40.11 -0.75 40.63
C LYS A 71 -38.73 -1.25 40.15
N ILE A 72 -38.67 -2.49 39.66
CA ILE A 72 -37.42 -3.11 39.16
C ILE A 72 -37.03 -2.49 37.82
N VAL A 73 -38.01 -2.31 36.93
CA VAL A 73 -37.77 -1.77 35.58
C VAL A 73 -37.41 -0.29 35.61
N ASP A 74 -38.02 0.50 36.51
CA ASP A 74 -37.68 1.92 36.68
C ASP A 74 -36.26 2.10 37.24
N THR A 75 -35.83 1.22 38.16
CA THR A 75 -34.45 1.23 38.68
C THR A 75 -33.46 0.92 37.55
N PHE A 76 -33.75 -0.10 36.74
CA PHE A 76 -32.88 -0.50 35.62
C PHE A 76 -32.83 0.56 34.52
N LYS A 77 -33.97 1.17 34.18
CA LYS A 77 -34.04 2.27 33.22
C LYS A 77 -33.20 3.46 33.69
N SER A 78 -33.31 3.84 34.96
CA SER A 78 -32.50 4.93 35.52
C SER A 78 -31.00 4.62 35.50
N SER A 79 -30.59 3.38 35.75
CA SER A 79 -29.18 2.98 35.65
C SER A 79 -28.68 2.92 34.21
N PHE A 80 -29.55 2.51 33.27
CA PHE A 80 -29.23 2.47 31.84
C PHE A 80 -29.07 3.88 31.26
N ASP A 81 -30.00 4.78 31.57
CA ASP A 81 -29.95 6.17 31.10
C ASP A 81 -28.79 6.96 31.74
N ALA A 82 -28.30 6.53 32.92
CA ALA A 82 -27.14 7.12 33.60
C ALA A 82 -25.79 6.60 33.09
N LEU A 83 -25.76 5.57 32.24
CA LEU A 83 -24.53 5.11 31.61
C LEU A 83 -24.15 6.06 30.48
N GLU A 84 -23.26 7.00 30.78
CA GLU A 84 -22.59 7.80 29.76
C GLU A 84 -21.54 6.93 29.06
N VAL A 85 -21.75 6.66 27.77
CA VAL A 85 -20.71 6.03 26.94
C VAL A 85 -19.63 7.09 26.72
N PRO A 86 -18.37 6.87 27.16
CA PRO A 86 -17.31 7.83 26.95
C PRO A 86 -17.07 8.02 25.45
N ASP A 87 -17.03 9.29 25.01
CA ASP A 87 -16.69 9.63 23.64
C ASP A 87 -15.24 9.21 23.34
N TYR A 88 -15.04 8.64 22.17
CA TYR A 88 -13.72 8.21 21.74
C TYR A 88 -12.86 9.42 21.34
N GLU A 89 -11.77 9.66 22.07
CA GLU A 89 -10.74 10.62 21.67
C GLU A 89 -9.83 9.99 20.60
N ASP A 90 -9.94 10.48 19.37
CA ASP A 90 -9.09 10.05 18.26
C ASP A 90 -7.66 10.60 18.38
N LYS A 91 -6.77 9.77 18.92
CA LYS A 91 -5.33 10.06 19.04
C LYS A 91 -4.51 9.56 17.85
N TYR A 92 -5.11 8.75 16.98
CA TYR A 92 -4.37 7.96 15.99
C TYR A 92 -4.43 8.57 14.59
N THR A 93 -5.53 9.19 14.20
CA THR A 93 -5.65 9.88 12.90
C THR A 93 -4.51 10.87 12.61
N PRO A 94 -4.10 11.76 13.53
CA PRO A 94 -2.97 12.67 13.26
C PRO A 94 -1.62 11.94 13.11
N GLU A 95 -1.40 10.86 13.86
CA GLU A 95 -0.20 10.04 13.75
C GLU A 95 -0.12 9.33 12.39
N PHE A 96 -1.22 8.70 11.97
CA PHE A 96 -1.29 8.01 10.68
C PHE A 96 -1.20 8.96 9.49
N LYS A 97 -1.76 10.17 9.59
CA LYS A 97 -1.65 11.19 8.56
C LYS A 97 -0.19 11.56 8.29
N THR A 98 0.58 11.78 9.35
CA THR A 98 2.01 12.11 9.25
C THR A 98 2.81 10.98 8.59
N LYS A 99 2.56 9.72 8.99
CA LYS A 99 3.21 8.54 8.38
C LYS A 99 2.82 8.37 6.91
N TYR A 100 1.56 8.62 6.57
CA TYR A 100 1.06 8.54 5.20
C TYR A 100 1.72 9.58 4.30
N GLU A 101 1.81 10.84 4.74
CA GLU A 101 2.47 11.91 3.99
C GLU A 101 3.95 11.58 3.73
N ALA A 102 4.67 11.05 4.73
CA ALA A 102 6.05 10.61 4.56
C ALA A 102 6.21 9.42 3.57
N MET A 103 5.25 8.49 3.57
CA MET A 103 5.24 7.40 2.58
C MET A 103 4.93 7.90 1.17
N LEU A 104 4.03 8.88 1.05
CA LEU A 104 3.69 9.48 -0.24
C LEU A 104 4.90 10.18 -0.87
N GLU A 105 5.66 10.94 -0.08
CA GLU A 105 6.90 11.57 -0.55
C GLU A 105 7.90 10.53 -1.07
N LYS A 106 8.15 9.47 -0.32
CA LYS A 106 9.03 8.37 -0.75
C LYS A 106 8.54 7.69 -2.03
N ALA A 107 7.22 7.47 -2.16
CA ALA A 107 6.64 6.90 -3.36
C ALA A 107 6.88 7.80 -4.59
N THR A 108 6.71 9.11 -4.46
CA THR A 108 6.99 10.06 -5.56
C THR A 108 8.47 10.08 -5.94
N GLN A 109 9.39 9.98 -4.98
CA GLN A 109 10.83 9.90 -5.25
C GLN A 109 11.19 8.63 -6.02
N LEU A 110 10.68 7.47 -5.56
CA LEU A 110 10.89 6.18 -6.23
C LEU A 110 10.30 6.16 -7.64
N GLU A 111 9.15 6.82 -7.86
CA GLU A 111 8.55 6.93 -9.19
C GLU A 111 9.48 7.70 -10.15
N GLU A 112 10.02 8.83 -9.71
CA GLU A 112 10.95 9.64 -10.52
C GLU A 112 12.28 8.93 -10.77
N GLU A 113 12.81 8.21 -9.79
CA GLU A 113 13.99 7.36 -9.95
C GLU A 113 13.73 6.23 -10.96
N SER A 114 12.57 5.56 -10.86
CA SER A 114 12.18 4.50 -11.78
C SER A 114 12.05 5.01 -13.22
N LYS A 115 11.45 6.19 -13.43
CA LYS A 115 11.36 6.83 -14.76
C LYS A 115 12.74 7.12 -15.36
N ARG A 116 13.68 7.64 -14.55
CA ARG A 116 15.05 7.90 -14.99
C ARG A 116 15.78 6.62 -15.37
N GLU A 117 15.58 5.57 -14.58
CA GLU A 117 16.18 4.27 -14.82
C GLU A 117 15.64 3.62 -16.10
N ILE A 118 14.33 3.68 -16.33
CA ILE A 118 13.72 3.22 -17.59
C ILE A 118 14.34 3.95 -18.79
N ALA A 119 14.47 5.28 -18.73
CA ALA A 119 15.08 6.05 -19.82
C ALA A 119 16.56 5.71 -20.05
N ARG A 120 17.29 5.30 -19.01
CA ARG A 120 18.67 4.79 -19.11
C ARG A 120 18.70 3.43 -19.80
N LEU A 121 17.84 2.51 -19.35
CA LEU A 121 17.73 1.15 -19.89
C LEU A 121 17.29 1.17 -21.36
N ASP A 122 16.37 2.06 -21.76
CA ASP A 122 15.95 2.20 -23.16
C ASP A 122 17.11 2.64 -24.07
N LYS A 123 17.94 3.58 -23.62
CA LYS A 123 19.15 3.98 -24.36
C LYS A 123 20.15 2.84 -24.48
N GLU A 124 20.32 2.06 -23.42
CA GLU A 124 21.20 0.90 -23.41
C GLU A 124 20.68 -0.21 -24.34
N LEU A 125 19.37 -0.48 -24.34
CA LEU A 125 18.73 -1.41 -25.26
C LEU A 125 18.91 -0.99 -26.72
N GLU A 126 18.75 0.29 -27.03
CA GLU A 126 18.99 0.81 -28.39
C GLU A 126 20.46 0.68 -28.80
N LYS A 127 21.39 0.93 -27.88
CA LYS A 127 22.82 0.69 -28.13
C LYS A 127 23.08 -0.79 -28.40
N ILE A 128 22.59 -1.68 -27.55
CA ILE A 128 22.74 -3.14 -27.70
C ILE A 128 22.13 -3.62 -29.03
N ARG A 129 20.98 -3.08 -29.45
CA ARG A 129 20.37 -3.40 -30.74
C ARG A 129 21.28 -3.02 -31.92
N LYS A 130 21.79 -1.79 -31.92
CA LYS A 130 22.74 -1.32 -32.95
C LYS A 130 24.05 -2.10 -32.95
N ASP A 131 24.56 -2.41 -31.76
CA ASP A 131 25.75 -3.24 -31.61
C ASP A 131 25.48 -4.64 -32.17
N LYS A 132 24.34 -5.26 -31.85
CA LYS A 132 23.94 -6.57 -32.38
C LYS A 132 23.81 -6.60 -33.91
N GLU A 133 23.28 -5.53 -34.50
CA GLU A 133 23.17 -5.41 -35.95
C GLU A 133 24.54 -5.22 -36.60
N SER A 134 25.38 -4.37 -36.01
CA SER A 134 26.72 -4.09 -36.52
C SER A 134 27.72 -5.20 -36.26
N LEU A 135 27.52 -6.08 -35.27
CA LEU A 135 28.42 -7.21 -34.96
C LEU A 135 28.70 -8.10 -36.16
N LYS A 136 27.76 -8.22 -37.11
CA LYS A 136 27.94 -9.05 -38.31
C LYS A 136 28.83 -8.40 -39.38
N THR A 137 29.03 -7.09 -39.32
CA THR A 137 29.68 -6.30 -40.38
C THR A 137 30.81 -5.42 -39.89
N ARG A 138 30.93 -5.19 -38.58
CA ARG A 138 31.88 -4.28 -37.97
C ARG A 138 33.25 -4.93 -37.86
N THR A 139 34.29 -4.17 -38.24
CA THR A 139 35.68 -4.64 -38.14
C THR A 139 36.25 -4.42 -36.74
N VAL A 140 37.31 -5.17 -36.40
CA VAL A 140 38.03 -5.03 -35.13
C VAL A 140 38.59 -3.60 -34.96
N ASP A 141 39.03 -2.97 -36.05
CA ASP A 141 39.53 -1.59 -36.04
C ASP A 141 38.43 -0.55 -35.77
N ASP A 142 37.21 -0.77 -36.25
CA ASP A 142 36.05 0.05 -35.89
C ASP A 142 35.68 -0.13 -34.41
N TYR A 143 35.86 -1.33 -33.86
CA TYR A 143 35.64 -1.62 -32.43
C TYR A 143 36.63 -0.88 -31.52
N PHE A 144 37.92 -0.89 -31.87
CA PHE A 144 38.94 -0.16 -31.12
C PHE A 144 38.88 1.36 -31.28
N ARG A 145 38.34 1.87 -32.40
CA ARG A 145 38.09 3.32 -32.56
C ARG A 145 37.03 3.85 -31.59
N GLU A 146 35.98 3.07 -31.31
CA GLU A 146 34.95 3.47 -30.34
C GLU A 146 35.35 3.14 -28.88
N ASN A 147 36.27 2.19 -28.68
CA ASN A 147 36.78 1.80 -27.37
C ASN A 147 38.31 2.02 -27.26
N PRO A 148 38.78 3.28 -27.27
CA PRO A 148 40.22 3.59 -27.26
C PRO A 148 40.91 3.12 -25.97
N LYS A 149 40.20 3.06 -24.84
CA LYS A 149 40.73 2.54 -23.57
C LYS A 149 41.04 1.05 -23.64
N LEU A 150 40.19 0.27 -24.30
CA LEU A 150 40.42 -1.17 -24.49
C LEU A 150 41.63 -1.40 -25.39
N LYS A 151 41.80 -0.57 -26.43
CA LYS A 151 42.99 -0.60 -27.27
C LYS A 151 44.26 -0.32 -26.47
N GLU A 152 44.23 0.70 -25.61
CA GLU A 152 45.36 1.05 -24.76
C GLU A 152 45.70 -0.05 -23.74
N GLU A 153 44.69 -0.70 -23.17
CA GLU A 153 44.86 -1.85 -22.27
C GLU A 153 45.52 -3.03 -22.98
N ILE A 154 45.01 -3.41 -24.16
CA ILE A 154 45.60 -4.47 -24.99
C ILE A 154 47.04 -4.11 -25.40
N ASP A 155 47.29 -2.87 -25.82
CA ASP A 155 48.65 -2.40 -26.17
C ASP A 155 49.60 -2.47 -24.96
N ASN A 156 49.09 -2.20 -23.75
CA ASN A 156 49.87 -2.31 -22.51
C ASN A 156 50.15 -3.77 -22.13
N GLU A 157 49.19 -4.68 -22.33
CA GLU A 157 49.38 -6.12 -22.10
C GLU A 157 50.40 -6.73 -23.07
N ILE A 158 50.34 -6.32 -24.35
CA ILE A 158 51.33 -6.70 -25.37
C ILE A 158 52.73 -6.20 -24.97
N ARG A 159 52.85 -4.93 -24.54
CA ARG A 159 54.13 -4.38 -24.05
C ARG A 159 54.64 -5.10 -22.80
N ALA A 160 53.73 -5.56 -21.94
CA ALA A 160 54.05 -6.31 -20.73
C ALA A 160 54.26 -7.82 -20.96
N GLN A 161 54.20 -8.30 -22.22
CA GLN A 161 54.32 -9.70 -22.60
C GLN A 161 53.33 -10.64 -21.88
N LYS A 162 52.15 -10.14 -21.54
CA LYS A 162 51.06 -10.95 -20.98
C LYS A 162 50.20 -11.47 -22.12
N TRP A 163 50.30 -12.77 -22.39
CA TRP A 163 49.63 -13.46 -23.50
C TRP A 163 48.62 -14.52 -23.07
N ASP A 164 48.41 -14.66 -21.75
CA ASP A 164 47.45 -15.59 -21.14
C ASP A 164 46.02 -15.06 -21.14
#